data_AF-A0A8R7TI02-F1
#
_entry.id   AF-A0A8R7TI02-F1
#
_cell.length_a   1.000
_cell.length_b   1.000
_cell.length_c   1.000
_cell.angle_alpha   90.00
_cell.angle_beta   90.00
_cell.angle_gamma   90.00
#
_symmetry.space_group_name_H-M   'P 1'
#
loop_
_entity.id
_entity.type
_entity.pdbx_description
1 polymer ?
#
loop_
_entity_poly.entity_id
_entity_poly.type
_entity_poly.pdbx_seq_one_letter_code
_entity_poly.pdbx_strand_id
1 'polypeptide(L)'
;MTLALESSMAERRKFRWVLSQAVVGIIVVYACFGVCGYLAYGEATKDIITLNLPNSWSSAAVKVGLCIALAFTFPVMMHPIHEIVETRLRSSGCFQKLSHGVPGAEWLGLHSSRIIMVTILTVMASCIPAFGSFVSFVGCTVCALLSFVLPTFFHLNIVGSSMSLWRRVLDYGFLLFGLGFAGYGIFTALSSH
;
A
#
# COMPACT_ATOMS: atom_id res chain seq x y z
N MET A 1 -9.27 -7.75 -1.25
CA MET A 1 -8.69 -8.68 -0.26
C MET A 1 -9.59 -8.90 0.96
N THR A 2 -10.19 -7.86 1.56
CA THR A 2 -11.15 -8.03 2.69
C THR A 2 -12.30 -8.99 2.38
N LEU A 3 -12.88 -8.91 1.18
CA LEU A 3 -13.93 -9.84 0.73
C LEU A 3 -13.45 -11.29 0.62
N ALA A 4 -12.21 -11.50 0.15
CA ALA A 4 -11.62 -12.84 0.09
C ALA A 4 -11.33 -13.38 1.50
N LEU A 5 -10.81 -12.53 2.40
CA LEU A 5 -10.58 -12.89 3.81
C LEU A 5 -11.90 -13.21 4.54
N GLU A 6 -12.94 -12.41 4.34
CA GLU A 6 -14.28 -12.68 4.87
C GLU A 6 -14.82 -14.01 4.32
N SER A 7 -14.62 -14.28 3.03
CA SER A 7 -15.09 -15.52 2.39
C SER A 7 -14.41 -16.77 2.95
N SER A 8 -13.14 -16.66 3.36
CA SER A 8 -12.31 -17.74 3.89
C SER A 8 -12.50 -17.99 5.39
N MET A 9 -13.23 -17.14 6.12
CA MET A 9 -13.47 -17.35 7.54
C MET A 9 -14.57 -18.38 7.79
N ALA A 10 -14.37 -19.23 8.81
CA ALA A 10 -15.36 -20.19 9.28
C ALA A 10 -16.68 -19.53 9.70
N GLU A 11 -16.61 -18.37 10.38
CA GLU A 11 -17.79 -17.61 10.83
C GLU A 11 -17.80 -16.17 10.29
N ARG A 12 -18.42 -15.97 9.12
CA ARG A 12 -18.50 -14.65 8.46
C ARG A 12 -19.17 -13.56 9.30
N ARG A 13 -20.16 -13.93 10.12
CA ARG A 13 -20.90 -12.98 10.98
C ARG A 13 -20.01 -12.24 11.98
N LYS A 14 -18.89 -12.84 12.41
CA LYS A 14 -17.94 -12.24 13.36
C LYS A 14 -16.89 -11.36 12.68
N PHE A 15 -16.85 -11.27 11.34
CA PHE A 15 -15.80 -10.56 10.60
C PHE A 15 -15.61 -9.13 11.04
N ARG A 16 -16.71 -8.37 11.12
CA ARG A 16 -16.65 -6.94 11.48
C ARG A 16 -16.06 -6.74 12.88
N TRP A 17 -16.39 -7.62 13.82
CA TRP A 17 -15.89 -7.55 15.19
C TRP A 17 -14.40 -7.90 15.25
N VAL A 18 -13.99 -9.01 14.62
CA VAL A 18 -12.58 -9.43 14.57
C VAL A 18 -11.72 -8.38 13.85
N LEU A 19 -12.20 -7.86 12.72
CA LEU A 19 -11.51 -6.80 11.98
C LEU A 19 -11.35 -5.54 12.83
N SER A 20 -12.40 -5.13 13.56
CA SER A 20 -12.33 -3.97 14.44
C SER A 20 -11.32 -4.16 15.57
N GLN A 21 -11.28 -5.35 16.21
CA GLN A 21 -10.29 -5.66 17.24
C GLN A 21 -8.86 -5.63 16.68
N ALA A 22 -8.64 -6.19 15.49
CA ALA A 22 -7.34 -6.19 14.84
C ALA A 22 -6.88 -4.76 14.51
N VAL A 23 -7.76 -3.92 13.95
CA VAL A 23 -7.45 -2.52 13.64
C VAL A 23 -7.10 -1.74 14.90
N VAL A 24 -7.89 -1.87 15.97
CA VAL A 24 -7.61 -1.21 17.25
C VAL A 24 -6.27 -1.67 17.82
N GLY A 25 -5.98 -2.97 17.78
CA GLY A 25 -4.70 -3.52 18.24
C GLY A 25 -3.50 -2.94 17.48
N ILE A 26 -3.59 -2.87 16.15
CA ILE A 26 -2.52 -2.30 15.32
C ILE A 26 -2.33 -0.80 15.63
N ILE A 27 -3.41 -0.04 15.78
CA ILE A 27 -3.34 1.39 16.14
C ILE A 27 -2.62 1.58 17.47
N VAL A 28 -2.97 0.79 18.49
CA VAL A 28 -2.33 0.88 19.81
C VAL A 28 -0.84 0.55 19.71
N VAL A 29 -0.47 -0.55 19.04
CA VAL A 29 0.95 -0.94 18.90
C VAL A 29 1.74 0.13 18.16
N TYR A 30 1.21 0.68 17.06
CA TYR A 30 1.90 1.71 16.28
C TYR A 30 2.00 3.03 17.04
N ALA A 31 0.94 3.45 17.73
CA ALA A 31 0.97 4.66 18.56
C ALA A 31 1.96 4.53 19.72
N CYS A 32 1.94 3.40 20.44
CA CYS A 32 2.90 3.13 21.51
C CYS A 32 4.34 3.15 20.99
N PHE A 33 4.60 2.47 19.87
CA PHE A 33 5.94 2.46 19.28
C PHE A 33 6.40 3.87 18.84
N GLY A 34 5.50 4.64 18.21
CA GLY A 34 5.79 6.03 17.81
C GLY A 34 6.07 6.95 18.99
N VAL A 35 5.23 6.90 20.04
CA VAL A 35 5.42 7.69 21.27
C VAL A 35 6.72 7.30 21.98
N CYS A 36 6.99 6.02 22.17
CA CYS A 36 8.24 5.56 22.77
C CYS A 36 9.47 5.98 21.95
N GLY A 37 9.38 5.92 20.61
CA GLY A 37 10.45 6.37 19.72
C GLY A 37 10.75 7.86 19.88
N TYR A 38 9.71 8.70 19.90
CA TYR A 38 9.87 10.15 20.10
C TYR A 38 10.37 10.48 21.51
N LEU A 39 9.90 9.79 22.56
CA LEU A 39 10.40 10.01 23.92
C LEU A 39 11.89 9.61 24.07
N ALA A 40 12.37 8.65 23.29
CA ALA A 40 13.76 8.20 23.36
C ALA A 40 14.75 9.12 22.62
N TYR A 41 14.37 9.65 21.45
CA TYR A 41 15.28 10.42 20.59
C TYR A 41 14.89 11.90 20.41
N GLY A 42 13.68 12.29 20.81
CA GLY A 42 13.16 13.66 20.67
C GLY A 42 13.20 14.18 19.23
N GLU A 43 13.61 15.44 19.09
CA GLU A 43 13.78 16.12 17.80
C GLU A 43 14.87 15.50 16.90
N ALA A 44 15.74 14.64 17.44
CA ALA A 44 16.77 13.96 16.65
C ALA A 44 16.24 12.71 15.90
N THR A 45 14.94 12.41 16.00
CA THR A 45 14.33 11.23 15.38
C THR A 45 14.38 11.32 13.85
N LYS A 46 15.25 10.53 13.23
CA LYS A 46 15.26 10.29 11.77
C LYS A 46 14.00 9.55 11.28
N ASP A 47 13.62 9.80 10.02
CA ASP A 47 12.52 9.15 9.29
C ASP A 47 12.48 7.62 9.44
N ILE A 48 13.66 6.99 9.41
CA ILE A 48 13.82 5.57 9.65
C ILE A 48 14.42 5.40 11.05
N ILE A 49 13.60 4.95 12.00
CA ILE A 49 13.98 4.84 13.42
C ILE A 49 15.23 3.99 13.66
N THR A 50 15.48 2.98 12.81
CA THR A 50 16.67 2.11 12.93
C THR A 50 17.98 2.84 12.69
N LEU A 51 17.96 4.01 12.06
CA LEU A 51 19.12 4.89 11.88
C LEU A 51 19.47 5.71 13.13
N ASN A 52 18.59 5.74 14.13
CA ASN A 52 18.85 6.35 15.44
C ASN A 52 19.48 5.37 16.44
N LEU A 53 19.41 4.05 16.15
CA LEU A 53 20.00 3.04 17.04
C LEU A 53 21.53 3.16 17.07
N PRO A 54 22.16 3.06 18.26
CA PRO A 54 23.61 3.08 18.40
C PRO A 54 24.25 1.85 17.74
N ASN A 55 25.55 1.92 17.43
CA ASN A 55 26.28 0.78 16.86
C ASN A 55 26.63 -0.24 17.95
N SER A 56 25.64 -1.02 18.38
CA SER A 56 25.78 -2.12 19.34
C SER A 56 25.36 -3.46 18.72
N TRP A 57 25.79 -4.57 19.32
CA TRP A 57 25.38 -5.92 18.92
C TRP A 57 23.85 -6.10 18.92
N SER A 58 23.16 -5.51 19.90
CA SER A 58 21.69 -5.55 19.98
C SER A 58 21.02 -4.82 18.82
N SER A 59 21.54 -3.65 18.45
CA SER A 59 21.02 -2.85 17.34
C SER A 59 21.29 -3.50 15.99
N ALA A 60 22.43 -4.18 15.84
CA ALA A 60 22.71 -5.00 14.66
C ALA A 60 21.70 -6.15 14.53
N ALA A 61 21.40 -6.85 15.63
CA ALA A 61 20.39 -7.92 15.63
C ALA A 61 19.01 -7.41 15.21
N VAL A 62 18.57 -6.24 15.69
CA VAL A 62 17.30 -5.62 15.27
C VAL A 62 17.29 -5.29 13.78
N LYS A 63 18.38 -4.70 13.25
CA LYS A 63 18.50 -4.38 11.82
C LYS A 63 18.47 -5.64 10.95
N VAL A 64 19.17 -6.71 11.35
CA VAL A 64 19.15 -8.01 10.65
C VAL A 64 17.75 -8.63 10.70
N GLY A 65 17.10 -8.62 11.87
CA GLY A 65 15.74 -9.12 12.03
C GLY A 65 14.74 -8.37 11.13
N LEU A 66 14.87 -7.04 11.03
CA LEU A 66 14.09 -6.23 10.10
C LEU A 66 14.34 -6.63 8.64
N CYS A 67 15.59 -6.81 8.23
CA CYS A 67 15.92 -7.26 6.87
C CYS A 67 15.29 -8.61 6.54
N ILE A 68 15.34 -9.57 7.48
CA ILE A 68 14.71 -10.88 7.31
C ILE A 68 13.19 -10.74 7.18
N ALA A 69 12.56 -9.94 8.05
CA ALA A 69 11.12 -9.68 7.99
C ALA A 69 10.69 -9.05 6.65
N LEU A 70 11.45 -8.07 6.15
CA LEU A 70 11.22 -7.44 4.85
C LEU A 70 11.40 -8.42 3.68
N ALA A 71 12.43 -9.28 3.75
CA ALA A 71 12.66 -10.31 2.73
C ALA A 71 11.50 -11.29 2.60
N PHE A 72 10.82 -11.62 3.71
CA PHE A 72 9.61 -12.45 3.68
C PHE A 72 8.34 -11.67 3.33
N THR A 73 8.24 -10.41 3.73
CA THR A 73 7.05 -9.58 3.46
C THR A 73 6.97 -9.18 1.99
N PHE A 74 8.11 -8.92 1.34
CA PHE A 74 8.15 -8.45 -0.05
C PHE A 74 7.48 -9.42 -1.04
N PRO A 75 7.78 -10.74 -1.07
CA PRO A 75 7.09 -11.68 -1.95
C PRO A 75 5.58 -11.75 -1.72
N VAL A 76 5.15 -11.68 -0.45
CA VAL A 76 3.73 -11.73 -0.06
C VAL A 76 2.98 -10.51 -0.61
N MET A 77 3.58 -9.31 -0.50
CA MET A 77 2.99 -8.07 -1.03
C MET A 77 3.03 -8.01 -2.57
N MET A 78 4.03 -8.63 -3.19
CA MET A 78 4.17 -8.68 -4.66
C MET A 78 3.21 -9.66 -5.34
N HIS A 79 2.78 -10.72 -4.64
CA HIS A 79 1.90 -11.74 -5.19
C HIS A 79 0.66 -11.18 -5.91
N PRO A 80 -0.21 -10.35 -5.28
CA PRO A 80 -1.39 -9.83 -5.95
C PRO A 80 -1.06 -8.93 -7.14
N ILE A 81 0.07 -8.23 -7.10
CA ILE A 81 0.46 -7.35 -8.21
C ILE A 81 0.91 -8.19 -9.41
N HIS A 82 1.73 -9.22 -9.16
CA HIS A 82 2.13 -10.17 -10.21
C HIS A 82 0.91 -10.86 -10.82
N GLU A 83 -0.06 -11.28 -10.02
CA GLU A 83 -1.29 -11.92 -10.51
C GLU A 83 -2.10 -11.00 -11.43
N ILE A 84 -2.27 -9.73 -11.03
CA ILE A 84 -2.96 -8.73 -11.86
C ILE A 84 -2.20 -8.48 -13.17
N VAL A 85 -0.88 -8.26 -13.11
CA VAL A 85 -0.06 -8.00 -14.29
C VAL A 85 -0.04 -9.20 -15.23
N GLU A 86 0.11 -10.42 -14.70
CA GLU A 86 0.08 -11.67 -15.46
C GLU A 86 -1.28 -11.87 -16.15
N THR A 87 -2.39 -11.61 -15.45
CA THR A 87 -3.73 -11.70 -16.04
C THR A 87 -3.91 -10.69 -17.18
N ARG A 88 -3.44 -9.45 -17.00
CA ARG A 88 -3.49 -8.42 -18.05
C ARG A 88 -2.58 -8.75 -19.24
N LEU A 89 -1.41 -9.30 -18.98
CA LEU A 89 -0.46 -9.71 -20.01
C LEU A 89 -1.01 -10.88 -20.83
N ARG A 90 -1.57 -11.91 -20.18
CA ARG A 90 -2.26 -13.03 -20.85
C ARG A 90 -3.46 -12.58 -21.68
N SER A 91 -4.22 -11.59 -21.19
CA SER A 91 -5.36 -11.02 -21.91
C SER A 91 -4.94 -10.12 -23.08
N SER A 92 -3.65 -9.76 -23.21
CA SER A 92 -3.20 -8.90 -24.31
C SER A 92 -3.09 -9.72 -25.61
N GLY A 93 -3.79 -9.28 -26.65
CA GLY A 93 -3.81 -9.99 -27.94
C GLY A 93 -2.44 -10.15 -28.60
N CYS A 94 -1.48 -9.27 -28.27
CA CYS A 94 -0.08 -9.40 -28.70
C CYS A 94 0.58 -10.63 -28.06
N PHE A 95 0.41 -10.80 -26.75
CA PHE A 95 1.01 -11.91 -26.01
C PHE A 95 0.40 -13.26 -26.39
N GLN A 96 -0.93 -13.29 -26.61
CA GLN A 96 -1.61 -14.51 -27.06
C GLN A 96 -1.13 -14.96 -28.45
N LYS A 97 -0.90 -14.02 -29.38
CA LYS A 97 -0.30 -14.32 -30.70
C LYS A 97 1.14 -14.82 -30.58
N LEU A 98 1.95 -14.20 -29.73
CA LEU A 98 3.34 -14.58 -29.52
C LEU A 98 3.47 -15.97 -28.87
N SER A 99 2.60 -16.27 -27.90
CA SER A 99 2.56 -17.55 -27.19
C SER A 99 2.12 -18.71 -28.09
N HIS A 100 1.28 -18.46 -29.09
CA HIS A 100 0.87 -19.50 -30.05
C HIS A 100 1.95 -19.78 -31.11
N GLY A 101 2.85 -18.82 -31.35
CA GLY A 101 3.92 -18.95 -32.36
C GLY A 101 5.18 -19.64 -31.84
N VAL A 102 5.44 -19.63 -30.53
CA VAL A 102 6.68 -20.16 -29.95
C VAL A 102 6.40 -20.93 -28.64
N PRO A 103 6.67 -22.25 -28.58
CA PRO A 103 6.57 -23.00 -27.33
C PRO A 103 7.60 -22.47 -26.32
N GLY A 104 7.11 -22.00 -25.16
CA GLY A 104 7.93 -21.41 -24.09
C GLY A 104 7.93 -19.88 -24.01
N ALA A 105 7.36 -19.18 -25.00
CA ALA A 105 7.23 -17.72 -24.96
C ALA A 105 6.34 -17.22 -23.81
N GLU A 106 5.35 -18.03 -23.39
CA GLU A 106 4.54 -17.71 -22.22
C GLU A 106 5.39 -17.67 -20.94
N TRP A 107 6.14 -18.73 -20.68
CA TRP A 107 6.99 -18.84 -19.49
C TRP A 107 8.05 -17.73 -19.45
N LEU A 108 8.71 -17.46 -20.58
CA LEU A 108 9.67 -16.36 -20.74
C LEU A 108 9.03 -15.00 -20.50
N GLY A 109 7.84 -14.75 -21.05
CA GLY A 109 7.13 -13.49 -20.87
C GLY A 109 6.68 -13.24 -19.43
N LEU A 110 6.24 -14.30 -18.73
CA LEU A 110 5.85 -14.22 -17.32
C LEU A 110 7.05 -14.03 -16.39
N HIS A 111 8.18 -14.69 -16.67
CA HIS A 111 9.42 -14.45 -15.91
C HIS A 111 9.96 -13.05 -16.17
N SER A 112 9.93 -12.61 -17.43
CA SER A 112 10.34 -11.27 -17.83
C SER A 112 9.51 -10.20 -17.12
N SER A 113 8.18 -10.33 -17.08
CA SER A 113 7.31 -9.35 -16.40
C SER A 113 7.60 -9.24 -14.90
N ARG A 114 7.88 -10.36 -14.23
CA ARG A 114 8.30 -10.39 -12.81
C ARG A 114 9.63 -9.69 -12.60
N ILE A 115 10.64 -9.97 -13.44
CA ILE A 115 11.96 -9.33 -13.37
C ILE A 115 11.83 -7.82 -13.62
N ILE A 116 11.09 -7.40 -14.66
CA ILE A 116 10.85 -6.00 -15.00
C ILE A 116 10.21 -5.27 -13.82
N MET A 117 9.19 -5.87 -13.20
CA MET A 117 8.51 -5.27 -12.07
C MET A 117 9.47 -5.04 -10.90
N VAL A 118 10.22 -6.06 -10.48
CA VAL A 118 11.21 -5.93 -9.39
C VAL A 118 12.30 -4.91 -9.75
N THR A 119 12.72 -4.86 -11.01
CA THR A 119 13.72 -3.90 -11.49
C THR A 119 13.21 -2.46 -11.36
N ILE A 120 11.97 -2.18 -11.80
CA ILE A 120 11.36 -0.84 -11.67
C ILE A 120 11.31 -0.42 -10.20
N LEU A 121 10.89 -1.31 -9.31
CA LEU A 121 10.85 -1.05 -7.87
C LEU A 121 12.24 -0.78 -7.28
N THR A 122 13.26 -1.49 -7.76
CA THR A 122 14.65 -1.32 -7.31
C THR A 122 15.23 0.01 -7.77
N VAL A 123 14.96 0.41 -9.02
CA VAL A 123 15.33 1.72 -9.56
C VAL A 123 14.65 2.82 -8.74
N MET A 124 13.34 2.71 -8.52
CA MET A 124 12.60 3.68 -7.70
C MET A 124 13.19 3.80 -6.29
N ALA A 125 13.49 2.67 -5.64
CA ALA A 125 14.11 2.65 -4.32
C ALA A 125 15.50 3.32 -4.30
N SER A 126 16.29 3.17 -5.36
CA SER A 126 17.61 3.80 -5.47
C SER A 126 17.56 5.32 -5.71
N CYS A 127 16.46 5.82 -6.29
CA CYS A 127 16.29 7.23 -6.62
C CYS A 127 15.72 8.09 -5.48
N ILE A 128 15.26 7.49 -4.37
CA ILE A 128 14.60 8.20 -3.27
C ILE A 128 15.58 8.39 -2.09
N PRO A 129 16.22 9.56 -1.94
CA PRO A 129 17.11 9.84 -0.81
C PRO A 129 16.36 10.18 0.49
N ALA A 130 15.14 10.73 0.39
CA ALA A 130 14.31 11.17 1.52
C ALA A 130 13.09 10.25 1.71
N PHE A 131 13.27 9.18 2.48
CA PHE A 131 12.23 8.18 2.71
C PHE A 131 10.96 8.76 3.37
N GLY A 132 11.10 9.67 4.35
CA GLY A 132 9.96 10.28 5.04
C GLY A 132 9.07 11.07 4.08
N SER A 133 9.66 11.91 3.23
CA SER A 133 8.92 12.67 2.22
C SER A 133 8.20 11.77 1.23
N PHE A 134 8.84 10.68 0.79
CA PHE A 134 8.21 9.70 -0.10
C PHE A 134 7.04 8.98 0.55
N VAL A 135 7.19 8.49 1.78
CA VAL A 135 6.10 7.83 2.52
C VAL A 135 4.93 8.79 2.77
N SER A 136 5.22 10.04 3.12
CA SER A 136 4.21 11.08 3.28
C SER A 136 3.44 11.33 1.98
N PHE A 137 4.17 11.47 0.86
CA PHE A 137 3.58 11.64 -0.48
C PHE A 137 2.69 10.46 -0.89
N VAL A 138 3.18 9.22 -0.76
CA VAL A 138 2.41 8.02 -1.10
C VAL A 138 1.19 7.89 -0.19
N GLY A 139 1.35 8.22 1.10
CA GLY A 139 0.27 8.20 2.08
C GLY A 139 -0.83 9.21 1.76
N CYS A 140 -0.49 10.47 1.51
CA CYS A 140 -1.51 11.49 1.24
C CYS A 140 -2.19 11.33 -0.12
N THR A 141 -1.52 10.73 -1.11
CA THR A 141 -2.09 10.52 -2.45
C THR A 141 -2.80 9.17 -2.55
N VAL A 142 -2.05 8.08 -2.57
CA VAL A 142 -2.57 6.74 -2.84
C VAL A 142 -3.54 6.30 -1.76
N CYS A 143 -3.22 6.52 -0.48
CA CYS A 143 -4.12 6.13 0.60
C CYS A 143 -5.40 6.96 0.61
N ALA A 144 -5.33 8.28 0.35
CA ALA A 144 -6.53 9.12 0.29
C ALA A 144 -7.43 8.74 -0.90
N LEU A 145 -6.84 8.46 -2.06
CA LEU A 145 -7.58 8.00 -3.23
C LEU A 145 -8.27 6.65 -2.96
N LEU A 146 -7.57 5.69 -2.34
CA LEU A 146 -8.13 4.37 -2.06
C LEU A 146 -9.13 4.36 -0.90
N SER A 147 -8.94 5.21 0.12
CA SER A 147 -9.75 5.20 1.35
C SER A 147 -10.99 6.09 1.23
N PHE A 148 -10.88 7.23 0.56
CA PHE A 148 -11.98 8.21 0.45
C PHE A 148 -12.58 8.24 -0.96
N VAL A 149 -11.77 8.42 -2.00
CA VAL A 149 -12.28 8.67 -3.36
C VAL A 149 -12.88 7.42 -3.99
N LEU A 150 -12.17 6.29 -3.96
CA LEU A 150 -12.62 5.06 -4.60
C LEU A 150 -13.93 4.50 -3.99
N PRO A 151 -14.09 4.40 -2.66
CA PRO A 151 -15.31 3.86 -2.06
C PRO A 151 -16.52 4.78 -2.28
N THR A 152 -16.33 6.10 -2.15
CA THR A 152 -17.40 7.09 -2.37
C THR A 152 -17.82 7.14 -3.83
N PHE A 153 -16.87 7.07 -4.77
CA PHE A 153 -17.16 7.02 -6.19
C PHE A 153 -18.00 5.77 -6.57
N PHE A 154 -17.65 4.60 -6.04
CA PHE A 154 -18.46 3.39 -6.29
C PHE A 154 -19.81 3.45 -5.60
N HIS A 155 -19.88 3.95 -4.36
CA HIS A 155 -21.14 4.09 -3.64
C HIS A 155 -22.13 5.02 -4.37
N LEU A 156 -21.63 6.18 -4.85
CA LEU A 156 -22.41 7.13 -5.64
C LEU A 156 -22.85 6.56 -7.00
N ASN A 157 -21.99 5.82 -7.71
CA ASN A 157 -22.36 5.25 -9.01
C ASN A 157 -23.40 4.12 -8.89
N ILE A 158 -23.32 3.29 -7.85
CA ILE A 158 -24.20 2.12 -7.70
C ILE A 158 -25.54 2.52 -7.07
N VAL A 159 -25.53 3.38 -6.06
CA VAL A 159 -26.72 3.65 -5.22
C VAL A 159 -27.16 5.12 -5.27
N GLY A 160 -26.40 6.00 -5.92
CA GLY A 160 -26.64 7.46 -5.88
C GLY A 160 -27.99 7.93 -6.45
N SER A 161 -28.65 7.15 -7.30
CA SER A 161 -29.97 7.48 -7.85
C SER A 161 -31.12 7.23 -6.88
N SER A 162 -30.95 6.35 -5.88
CA SER A 162 -31.99 5.99 -4.91
C SER A 162 -31.79 6.61 -3.52
N MET A 163 -30.77 7.46 -3.35
CA MET A 163 -30.40 8.03 -2.05
C MET A 163 -31.05 9.37 -1.73
N SER A 164 -31.30 9.58 -0.44
CA SER A 164 -31.65 10.90 0.12
C SER A 164 -30.58 11.94 -0.20
N LEU A 165 -30.99 13.17 -0.51
CA LEU A 165 -30.10 14.28 -0.85
C LEU A 165 -28.99 14.52 0.21
N TRP A 166 -29.31 14.36 1.50
CA TRP A 166 -28.35 14.50 2.59
C TRP A 166 -27.17 13.52 2.51
N ARG A 167 -27.43 12.23 2.28
CA ARG A 167 -26.38 11.21 2.13
C ARG A 167 -25.53 11.47 0.89
N ARG A 168 -26.17 11.90 -0.20
CA ARG A 168 -25.48 12.27 -1.44
C ARG A 168 -24.54 13.46 -1.24
N VAL A 169 -24.97 14.48 -0.50
CA VAL A 169 -24.11 15.63 -0.14
C VAL A 169 -22.94 15.20 0.74
N LEU A 170 -23.17 14.32 1.73
CA LEU A 170 -22.09 13.78 2.57
C LEU A 170 -21.04 13.01 1.75
N ASP A 171 -21.48 12.15 0.82
CA ASP A 171 -20.57 11.40 -0.04
C ASP A 171 -19.75 12.31 -0.96
N TYR A 172 -20.36 13.34 -1.55
CA TYR A 172 -19.61 14.36 -2.30
C TYR A 172 -18.64 15.15 -1.40
N GLY A 173 -19.01 15.40 -0.14
CA GLY A 173 -18.13 16.02 0.85
C GLY A 173 -16.89 15.17 1.13
N PHE A 174 -17.05 13.87 1.38
CA PHE A 174 -15.92 12.95 1.56
C PHE A 174 -15.05 12.83 0.30
N LEU A 175 -15.65 12.85 -0.88
CA LEU A 175 -14.93 12.81 -2.16
C LEU A 175 -14.08 14.08 -2.36
N LEU A 176 -14.67 15.27 -2.12
CA LEU A 176 -13.96 16.54 -2.21
C LEU A 176 -12.83 16.62 -1.17
N PHE A 177 -13.10 16.16 0.06
CA PHE A 177 -12.10 16.11 1.12
C PHE A 177 -10.91 15.21 0.74
N GLY A 178 -11.18 14.01 0.21
CA GLY A 178 -10.14 13.11 -0.26
C GLY A 178 -9.30 13.69 -1.40
N LEU A 179 -9.94 14.35 -2.38
CA LEU A 179 -9.25 15.04 -3.47
C LEU A 179 -8.43 16.24 -2.98
N GLY A 180 -8.96 17.02 -2.04
CA GLY A 180 -8.28 18.15 -1.44
C GLY A 180 -7.03 17.71 -0.67
N PHE A 181 -7.13 16.62 0.11
CA PHE A 181 -5.99 16.06 0.84
C PHE A 181 -4.91 15.52 -0.10
N ALA A 182 -5.30 14.81 -1.17
CA ALA A 182 -4.37 14.34 -2.18
C ALA A 182 -3.69 15.49 -2.93
N GLY A 183 -4.45 16.53 -3.32
CA GLY A 183 -3.93 17.71 -4.01
C GLY A 183 -2.97 18.52 -3.14
N TYR A 184 -3.35 18.77 -1.88
CA TYR A 184 -2.48 19.42 -0.90
C TYR A 184 -1.20 18.61 -0.67
N GLY A 185 -1.34 17.29 -0.53
CA GLY A 185 -0.21 16.37 -0.39
C GLY A 185 0.79 16.44 -1.54
N ILE A 186 0.29 16.42 -2.79
CA ILE A 186 1.13 16.59 -3.99
C ILE A 186 1.82 17.95 -3.99
N PHE A 187 1.08 19.02 -3.67
CA PHE A 187 1.64 20.37 -3.63
C PHE A 187 2.77 20.49 -2.61
N THR A 188 2.57 19.99 -1.39
CA THR A 188 3.59 20.00 -0.34
C THR A 188 4.83 19.19 -0.73
N ALA A 189 4.64 18.00 -1.30
CA ALA A 189 5.75 17.15 -1.75
C ALA A 189 6.57 17.81 -2.87
N LEU A 190 5.90 18.44 -3.84
CA LEU A 190 6.56 19.18 -4.93
C LEU A 190 7.26 20.45 -4.45
N SER A 191 6.69 21.14 -3.46
CA SER A 191 7.29 22.37 -2.89
C SER A 191 8.47 22.10 -1.93
N SER A 192 8.64 20.85 -1.49
CA SER A 192 9.71 20.42 -0.58
C SER A 192 11.02 20.04 -1.29
N HIS A 193 11.08 20.21 -2.61
CA HIS A 193 12.24 20.00 -3.47
C HIS A 193 12.80 21.34 -3.98
#